data_AF-X1ELU1-F1
#
_entry.id   AF-X1ELU1-F1
#
_cell.length_a   1.000
_cell.length_b   1.000
_cell.length_c   1.000
_cell.angle_alpha   90.00
_cell.angle_beta   90.00
_cell.angle_gamma   90.00
#
_symmetry.space_group_name_H-M   'P 1'
#
loop_
_entity.id
_entity.type
_entity.pdbx_description
1 polymer ?
#
loop_
_entity_poly.entity_id
_entity_poly.type
_entity_poly.pdbx_seq_one_letter_code
_entity_poly.pdbx_strand_id
1 'polypeptide(L)' 'MKHERKDYNRFQDPQGLIPEDEPVFLLRGQDVLAPDLLMLWAQRLRNRGGSSYMAVVVEKHAEKMVAWQENIKQKLPDLP' A
#
# COMPACT_ATOMS: atom_id res chain seq x y z
N MET A 1 -0.03 -10.21 -12.03
CA MET A 1 -0.02 -9.86 -10.60
C MET A 1 -0.77 -10.92 -9.81
N LYS A 2 -0.16 -11.45 -8.75
CA LYS A 2 -0.72 -12.53 -7.93
C LYS A 2 -1.01 -12.03 -6.50
N HIS A 3 -2.27 -12.12 -6.08
CA HIS A 3 -2.69 -11.82 -4.70
C HIS A 3 -2.89 -13.12 -3.91
N GLU A 4 -2.46 -13.15 -2.65
CA GLU A 4 -2.79 -14.26 -1.72
C GLU A 4 -4.25 -14.19 -1.24
N ARG A 5 -4.82 -12.99 -1.19
CA ARG A 5 -6.24 -12.76 -0.96
C ARG A 5 -7.03 -13.01 -2.24
N LYS A 6 -7.73 -14.14 -2.32
CA LYS A 6 -8.55 -14.49 -3.51
C LYS A 6 -9.60 -13.43 -3.86
N ASP A 7 -10.15 -12.73 -2.87
CA ASP A 7 -11.11 -11.63 -3.07
C ASP A 7 -10.50 -10.39 -3.74
N TYR A 8 -9.16 -10.30 -3.81
CA TYR A 8 -8.43 -9.22 -4.48
C TYR A 8 -8.13 -9.53 -5.94
N ASN A 9 -8.43 -10.73 -6.44
CA ASN A 9 -8.28 -11.08 -7.85
C ASN A 9 -9.13 -10.22 -8.81
N ARG A 10 -10.08 -9.43 -8.29
CA ARG A 10 -10.81 -8.41 -9.05
C ARG A 10 -10.01 -7.14 -9.33
N PHE A 11 -8.93 -6.89 -8.59
CA PHE A 11 -8.05 -5.74 -8.77
C PHE A 11 -6.86 -6.18 -9.62
N GLN A 12 -6.88 -5.79 -10.88
CA GLN A 12 -5.90 -6.17 -11.89
C GLN A 12 -5.24 -4.95 -12.50
N ASP A 13 -4.07 -5.16 -13.11
CA ASP A 13 -3.34 -4.17 -13.88
C ASP A 13 -3.86 -4.17 -15.33
N PRO A 14 -4.66 -3.18 -15.74
CA PRO A 14 -5.25 -3.15 -17.08
C PRO A 14 -4.22 -2.94 -18.18
N GLN A 15 -3.01 -2.47 -17.85
CA GLN A 15 -1.94 -2.26 -18.82
C GLN A 15 -1.05 -3.49 -18.97
N GLY A 16 -1.17 -4.50 -18.10
CA GLY A 16 -0.38 -5.73 -18.15
C GLY A 16 1.12 -5.51 -17.96
N LEU A 17 1.51 -4.47 -17.23
CA LEU A 17 2.89 -4.15 -16.89
C LEU A 17 3.43 -5.03 -15.76
N ILE A 18 2.56 -5.53 -14.88
CA ILE A 18 2.94 -6.41 -13.78
C ILE A 18 2.83 -7.89 -14.21
N PRO A 19 3.94 -8.65 -14.23
CA PRO A 19 3.94 -10.09 -14.53
C PRO A 19 2.86 -10.87 -13.79
N GLU A 20 2.28 -11.88 -14.44
CA GLU A 20 1.15 -12.64 -13.89
C GLU A 20 1.45 -13.26 -12.52
N ASP A 21 2.65 -13.78 -12.34
CA ASP A 21 3.12 -14.48 -11.15
C ASP A 21 3.76 -13.58 -10.08
N GLU A 22 3.97 -12.29 -10.36
CA GLU A 22 4.56 -11.36 -9.40
C GLU A 22 3.66 -11.22 -8.17
N PRO A 23 4.16 -11.57 -6.95
CA PRO A 23 3.38 -11.43 -5.73
C PRO A 23 3.18 -9.96 -5.39
N VAL A 24 1.92 -9.55 -5.29
CA VAL A 24 1.53 -8.18 -4.99
C VAL A 24 0.76 -8.12 -3.68
N PHE A 25 0.88 -6.99 -2.98
CA PHE A 25 0.16 -6.73 -1.74
C PHE A 25 -0.57 -5.40 -1.83
N LEU A 26 -1.89 -5.42 -1.65
CA LEU A 26 -2.74 -4.23 -1.69
C LEU A 26 -3.05 -3.74 -0.27
N LEU A 27 -2.46 -2.61 0.10
CA LEU A 27 -2.83 -1.87 1.31
C LEU A 27 -3.95 -0.88 0.98
N ARG A 28 -4.98 -0.82 1.84
CA ARG A 28 -6.16 0.02 1.64
C ARG A 28 -6.22 1.12 2.69
N GLY A 29 -6.80 2.27 2.37
CA GLY A 29 -6.93 3.40 3.31
C GLY A 29 -7.58 3.04 4.65
N GLN A 30 -8.53 2.10 4.67
CA GLN A 30 -9.17 1.64 5.91
C GLN A 30 -8.29 0.71 6.78
N ASP A 31 -7.17 0.21 6.29
CA ASP A 31 -6.25 -0.64 7.03
C ASP A 31 -5.44 0.21 8.01
N VAL A 32 -5.70 0.05 9.30
CA VAL A 32 -5.05 0.85 10.36
C VAL A 32 -3.52 0.70 10.40
N LEU A 33 -2.95 -0.40 9.90
CA LEU A 33 -1.50 -0.64 9.89
C LEU A 33 -0.81 -0.08 8.64
N ALA A 34 -1.57 0.21 7.59
CA ALA A 34 -1.00 0.60 6.31
C ALA A 34 -0.19 1.92 6.34
N PRO A 35 -0.65 3.01 7.00
CA PRO A 35 0.12 4.24 7.03
C PRO A 35 1.51 4.05 7.64
N ASP A 36 1.61 3.32 8.77
CA ASP A 36 2.87 3.05 9.45
C ASP A 36 3.84 2.24 8.57
N LEU A 37 3.32 1.24 7.86
CA LEU A 37 4.11 0.45 6.90
C LEU A 37 4.62 1.31 5.75
N LEU A 38 3.81 2.24 5.23
CA LEU A 38 4.23 3.16 4.17
C LEU A 38 5.32 4.13 4.66
N MET A 39 5.19 4.66 5.88
CA MET A 39 6.21 5.52 6.49
C MET A 39 7.53 4.77 6.66
N LEU A 40 7.48 3.54 7.18
CA LEU A 40 8.66 2.68 7.29
C LEU A 40 9.27 2.37 5.91
N TRP A 41 8.43 2.07 4.91
CA TRP A 41 8.89 1.81 3.55
C TRP A 41 9.62 3.01 2.96
N ALA A 42 9.08 4.22 3.09
CA ALA A 42 9.69 5.45 2.61
C ALA A 42 11.05 5.72 3.28
N GLN A 43 11.14 5.48 4.59
CA GLN A 43 12.41 5.56 5.32
C GLN A 43 13.43 4.54 4.78
N ARG A 44 13.02 3.28 4.58
CA ARG A 44 13.88 2.22 4.06
C ARG A 44 14.34 2.49 2.62
N LEU A 45 13.48 3.10 1.79
CA LEU A 45 13.83 3.51 0.44
C LEU A 45 14.98 4.52 0.48
N ARG A 46 14.86 5.58 1.28
CA ARG A 46 15.92 6.59 1.42
C ARG A 46 17.23 5.99 1.96
N ASN A 47 17.15 5.14 2.98
CA ASN A 47 18.32 4.52 3.59
C ASN A 47 19.10 3.60 2.63
N ARG A 48 18.46 3.13 1.56
CA ARG A 48 19.09 2.32 0.51
C ARG A 48 19.52 3.13 -0.70
N GLY A 49 19.51 4.46 -0.63
CA GLY A 49 19.88 5.35 -1.73
C GLY A 49 18.81 5.44 -2.83
N GLY A 50 17.58 5.03 -2.53
CA GLY A 50 16.46 5.16 -3.45
C GLY A 50 15.99 6.60 -3.63
N SER A 51 15.02 6.80 -4.52
CA SER A 51 14.50 8.13 -4.85
C SER A 51 13.86 8.82 -3.64
N SER A 52 14.44 9.95 -3.22
CA SER A 52 13.86 10.81 -2.18
C SER A 52 12.49 11.35 -2.56
N TYR A 53 12.28 11.64 -3.85
CA TYR A 53 10.97 12.09 -4.35
C TYR A 53 9.90 11.01 -4.14
N MET A 54 10.22 9.75 -4.47
CA MET A 54 9.29 8.64 -4.29
C MET A 54 8.97 8.42 -2.81
N ALA A 55 9.96 8.56 -1.93
CA ALA A 55 9.71 8.49 -0.48
C ALA A 55 8.72 9.56 -0.02
N VAL A 56 8.88 10.82 -0.47
CA VAL A 56 7.95 11.92 -0.15
C VAL A 56 6.53 11.65 -0.69
N VAL A 57 6.41 11.07 -1.89
CA VAL A 57 5.10 10.70 -2.45
C VAL A 57 4.40 9.66 -1.58
N VAL A 58 5.14 8.66 -1.09
CA VAL A 58 4.59 7.61 -0.21
C VAL A 58 4.22 8.15 1.16
N GLU A 59 5.02 9.04 1.75
CA GLU A 59 4.69 9.69 3.03
C GLU A 59 3.39 10.49 2.95
N LYS A 60 3.26 11.32 1.91
CA LYS A 60 2.00 12.06 1.65
C LYS A 60 0.81 11.13 1.40
N HIS A 61 1.06 9.94 0.86
CA HIS A 61 0.00 8.94 0.71
C HIS A 61 -0.40 8.36 2.07
N ALA A 62 0.56 8.05 2.94
CA ALA A 62 0.29 7.61 4.31
C ALA A 62 -0.51 8.65 5.10
N GLU A 63 -0.17 9.94 5.00
CA GLU A 63 -0.93 11.04 5.60
C GLU A 63 -2.39 11.07 5.15
N LYS A 64 -2.65 10.83 3.85
CA LYS A 64 -4.02 10.74 3.31
C LYS A 64 -4.76 9.52 3.86
N MET A 65 -4.07 8.41 4.08
CA MET A 65 -4.67 7.22 4.69
C MET A 65 -5.04 7.49 6.15
N VAL A 66 -4.18 8.16 6.93
CA VAL A 66 -4.50 8.61 8.30
C VAL A 66 -5.73 9.52 8.31
N ALA A 67 -5.73 10.57 7.48
CA ALA A 67 -6.87 11.48 7.39
C ALA A 67 -8.17 10.75 7.00
N TRP A 68 -8.10 9.74 6.13
CA TRP A 68 -9.27 8.92 5.79
C TRP A 68 -9.74 8.06 6.99
N GLN A 69 -8.81 7.49 7.74
CA GLN A 69 -9.10 6.63 8.91
C GLN A 69 -9.77 7.40 10.04
N GLU A 70 -9.33 8.63 10.28
CA GLU A 70 -9.90 9.52 11.29
C GLU A 70 -11.34 9.93 10.97
N ASN A 71 -11.66 10.11 9.68
CA ASN A 71 -12.93 10.70 9.26
C ASN A 71 -13.97 9.67 8.76
N ILE A 72 -13.54 8.53 8.23
CA ILE A 72 -14.42 7.62 7.48
C ILE A 72 -14.49 6.24 8.13
N LYS A 73 -13.38 5.50 8.10
CA LYS A 73 -13.33 4.11 8.56
C LYS A 73 -11.90 3.65 8.75
N GLN A 74 -11.69 2.92 9.84
CA GLN A 74 -10.49 2.14 10.10
C GLN A 74 -10.86 0.73 10.54
N LYS A 75 -10.00 -0.24 10.24
CA LYS A 75 -10.15 -1.64 10.61
C LYS A 75 -8.77 -2.27 10.73
N LEU A 76 -8.60 -3.17 11.70
CA LEU A 76 -7.50 -4.12 11.67
C LEU A 76 -7.65 -5.08 10.48
N PRO A 77 -6.60 -5.34 9.70
CA PRO A 77 -6.63 -6.32 8.63
C PRO A 77 -7.07 -7.69 9.13
N ASP A 78 -8.01 -8.27 8.40
CA ASP A 78 -8.44 -9.65 8.58
C ASP A 78 -8.58 -10.36 7.23
N LEU A 79 -8.60 -11.68 7.31
CA LEU A 79 -9.10 -12.53 6.24
C LEU A 79 -10.58 -12.79 6.52
N PRO A 80 -11.48 -12.60 5.54
CA PRO A 80 -12.84 -13.09 5.65
C PRO A 80 -12.87 -14.62 5.75
#